data_AF-A0A1I0SJU4-F1
#
_entry.id   AF-A0A1I0SJU4-F1
#
_cell.length_a   1.000
_cell.length_b   1.000
_cell.length_c   1.000
_cell.angle_alpha   90.00
_cell.angle_beta   90.00
_cell.angle_gamma   90.00
#
_symmetry.space_group_name_H-M   'P 1'
#
loop_
_entity.id
_entity.type
_entity.pdbx_description
1 polymer ?
#
loop_
_entity_poly.entity_id
_entity_poly.type
_entity_poly.pdbx_seq_one_letter_code
_entity_poly.pdbx_strand_id
1 'polypeptide(L)' 'MPCAMIMIAAFILGAAVGWGRAAKRGGNRADKLQYALAHGMALAVLGLFLTVLVSRLG' A
#
# COMPACT_ATOMS: atom_id res chain seq x y z
N MET A 1 18.71 1.76 -9.34
CA MET A 1 17.44 2.51 -9.17
C MET A 1 16.64 1.89 -8.01
N PRO A 2 17.02 2.11 -6.74
CA PRO A 2 16.35 1.50 -5.58
C PRO A 2 15.04 2.21 -5.18
N CYS A 3 14.75 3.39 -5.73
CA CYS A 3 13.68 4.27 -5.28
C CYS A 3 12.27 3.64 -5.49
N ALA A 4 12.09 2.83 -6.54
CA ALA A 4 10.84 2.11 -6.78
C ALA A 4 10.50 1.10 -5.66
N MET A 5 11.48 0.65 -4.88
CA MET A 5 11.24 -0.28 -3.77
C MET A 5 10.41 0.36 -2.65
N ILE A 6 10.48 1.69 -2.47
CA ILE A 6 9.71 2.40 -1.44
C ILE A 6 8.22 2.33 -1.76
N MET A 7 7.84 2.60 -3.01
CA MET A 7 6.46 2.47 -3.47
C MET A 7 5.93 1.04 -3.30
N ILE A 8 6.71 0.04 -3.74
CA ILE A 8 6.31 -1.36 -3.67
C ILE A 8 6.16 -1.81 -2.20
N ALA A 9 7.08 -1.42 -1.33
CA ALA A 9 7.00 -1.70 0.10
C ALA A 9 5.77 -1.03 0.73
N ALA A 10 5.49 0.23 0.39
CA ALA A 10 4.29 0.94 0.86
C ALA A 10 3.00 0.25 0.39
N PHE A 11 2.95 -0.20 -0.87
CA PHE A 11 1.82 -0.97 -1.39
C PHE A 11 1.57 -2.25 -0.60
N ILE A 12 2.62 -3.06 -0.37
CA ILE A 12 2.51 -4.34 0.34
C ILE A 12 2.05 -4.11 1.77
N LEU A 13 2.61 -3.11 2.47
CA LEU A 13 2.20 -2.74 3.82
C LEU A 13 0.73 -2.31 3.85
N GLY A 14 0.30 -1.46 2.92
CA GLY A 14 -1.09 -1.05 2.81
C GLY A 14 -2.03 -2.20 2.52
N ALA A 15 -1.65 -3.10 1.62
CA ALA A 15 -2.42 -4.28 1.29
C ALA A 15 -2.59 -5.23 2.50
N ALA A 16 -1.53 -5.45 3.27
CA ALA A 16 -1.58 -6.26 4.49
C ALA A 16 -2.52 -5.65 5.54
N VAL A 17 -2.45 -4.32 5.74
CA VAL A 17 -3.35 -3.60 6.66
C VAL A 17 -4.80 -3.68 6.20
N GLY A 18 -5.06 -3.45 4.92
CA GLY A 18 -6.40 -3.54 4.33
C GLY A 18 -6.99 -4.94 4.49
N TRP A 19 -6.23 -5.97 4.13
CA TRP A 19 -6.63 -7.36 4.31
C TRP A 19 -6.96 -7.68 5.77
N GLY A 20 -6.08 -7.28 6.71
CA GLY A 20 -6.29 -7.48 8.14
C GLY A 20 -7.56 -6.79 8.66
N ARG A 21 -7.86 -5.57 8.20
CA ARG A 21 -9.10 -4.85 8.55
C ARG A 21 -10.34 -5.58 8.07
N ALA A 22 -10.34 -6.05 6.82
CA ALA A 22 -11.46 -6.81 6.27
C ALA A 22 -11.63 -8.17 6.94
N ALA A 23 -10.52 -8.85 7.26
CA ALA A 23 -10.54 -10.12 7.98
C ALA A 23 -11.13 -9.95 9.39
N LYS A 24 -10.77 -8.90 10.13
CA LYS A 24 -11.34 -8.58 11.45
C LYS A 24 -12.84 -8.29 11.40
N ARG A 25 -13.36 -7.88 10.24
CA ARG A 25 -14.79 -7.58 10.02
C ARG A 25 -15.57 -8.79 9.46
N GLY A 26 -14.93 -9.95 9.33
CA GLY A 26 -15.58 -11.15 8.79
C GLY A 26 -15.89 -11.10 7.29
N GLY A 27 -15.27 -10.18 6.54
CA GLY A 27 -15.51 -10.03 5.11
C GLY A 27 -15.12 -11.28 4.31
N ASN A 28 -15.77 -11.51 3.17
CA ASN A 28 -15.44 -12.63 2.29
C ASN A 28 -14.12 -12.35 1.51
N ARG A 29 -13.62 -13.33 0.74
CA ARG A 29 -12.37 -13.18 -0.03
C ARG A 29 -12.36 -11.94 -0.93
N ALA A 30 -13.50 -11.63 -1.57
CA ALA A 30 -13.65 -10.44 -2.40
C ALA A 30 -13.49 -9.14 -1.59
N ASP A 31 -14.12 -9.05 -0.41
CA ASP A 31 -14.00 -7.88 0.47
C ASP A 31 -12.56 -7.68 0.95
N LYS A 32 -11.89 -8.78 1.31
CA LYS A 32 -10.49 -8.74 1.74
C LYS A 32 -9.57 -8.25 0.62
N LEU A 33 -9.80 -8.71 -0.61
CA LEU A 33 -9.04 -8.25 -1.77
C LEU A 33 -9.31 -6.78 -2.07
N GLN A 34 -10.57 -6.34 -2.05
CA GLN A 34 -10.92 -4.94 -2.28
C GLN A 34 -10.32 -4.01 -1.23
N TYR A 35 -10.37 -4.39 0.05
CA TYR A 35 -9.73 -3.62 1.13
C TYR A 35 -8.22 -3.59 1.00
N ALA A 36 -7.59 -4.73 0.66
CA ALA A 36 -6.15 -4.80 0.42
C ALA A 36 -5.73 -3.90 -0.74
N LEU A 37 -6.45 -3.94 -1.87
CA LEU A 37 -6.18 -3.07 -3.01
C LEU A 37 -6.39 -1.59 -2.68
N ALA A 38 -7.49 -1.25 -1.99
CA ALA A 38 -7.78 0.14 -1.61
C ALA A 38 -6.69 0.73 -0.69
N HIS A 39 -6.32 -0.01 0.37
CA HIS A 39 -5.28 0.46 1.30
C HIS A 39 -3.88 0.40 0.68
N GLY A 40 -3.60 -0.63 -0.13
CA GLY A 40 -2.35 -0.77 -0.87
C GLY A 40 -2.15 0.39 -1.85
N MET A 41 -3.16 0.73 -2.64
CA MET A 41 -3.12 1.86 -3.59
C MET A 41 -2.93 3.19 -2.86
N ALA A 42 -3.67 3.43 -1.77
CA ALA A 42 -3.54 4.65 -0.98
C ALA A 42 -2.11 4.85 -0.46
N LEU A 43 -1.51 3.79 0.12
CA LEU A 43 -0.13 3.84 0.60
C LEU A 43 0.90 3.87 -0.53
N ALA A 44 0.65 3.22 -1.67
CA ALA A 44 1.52 3.29 -2.83
C ALA A 44 1.62 4.71 -3.39
N VAL A 45 0.49 5.44 -3.43
CA VAL A 45 0.48 6.85 -3.84
C VAL A 45 1.32 7.68 -2.87
N LEU A 46 1.18 7.51 -1.56
CA LEU A 46 2.03 8.17 -0.57
C LEU A 46 3.51 7.78 -0.73
N GLY A 47 3.79 6.50 -0.97
CA GLY A 47 5.14 5.99 -1.21
C GLY A 47 5.75 6.56 -2.50
N LEU A 48 4.96 6.77 -3.54
CA LEU A 48 5.38 7.43 -4.78
C LEU A 48 5.79 8.88 -4.51
N PHE A 49 4.98 9.64 -3.78
CA PHE A 49 5.35 11.01 -3.38
C PHE A 49 6.64 11.02 -2.56
N LEU A 50 6.75 10.13 -1.57
CA LEU A 50 7.97 9.99 -0.77
C LEU A 50 9.19 9.66 -1.63
N THR A 51 9.01 8.76 -2.61
CA THR A 51 10.05 8.37 -3.55
C THR A 51 10.54 9.56 -4.37
N VAL A 52 9.62 10.36 -4.91
CA VAL A 52 9.95 11.57 -5.67
C VAL A 52 10.66 12.59 -4.79
N LEU A 53 10.17 12.82 -3.56
CA LEU A 53 10.78 13.74 -2.61
C LEU A 53 12.22 13.33 -2.29
N VAL A 54 12.45 12.07 -1.91
CA VAL A 54 13.80 11.55 -1.62
C VAL A 54 14.69 11.61 -2.86
N SER A 55 14.15 11.35 -4.06
CA SER A 55 14.94 11.39 -5.30
C SER A 55 15.24 12.80 -5.81
N ARG A 56 14.57 13.83 -5.30
CA ARG A 56 14.70 15.23 -5.76
C ARG A 56 15.30 16.16 -4.73
N LEU A 57 15.14 15.85 -3.45
CA LEU A 57 15.70 16.59 -2.32
C LEU A 57 17.02 15.99 -1.82
N GLY A 58 17.36 14.78 -2.26
CA GLY A 58 18.63 14.08 -1.96
C GLY A 58 19.67 14.28 -3.04
#